data_AF-A0A224ZA51-F1
#
_entry.id   AF-A0A224ZA51-F1
#
_cell.length_a   1.000
_cell.length_b   1.000
_cell.length_c   1.000
_cell.angle_alpha   90.00
_cell.angle_beta   90.00
_cell.angle_gamma   90.00
#
_symmetry.space_group_name_H-M   'P 1'
#
loop_
_entity.id
_entity.type
_entity.pdbx_description
1 polymer ?
#
loop_
_entity_poly.entity_id
_entity_poly.type
_entity_poly.pdbx_seq_one_letter_code
_entity_poly.pdbx_strand_id
1 'polypeptide(L)'
;LTPGTHNSAHSEARQNDNQRKAYNRQYVDARRRTSHNQLRVGQQVFSKRDKTNKFSSCYDSHPYTVTKVSGSQITASRDGVSICRNASFFEDA
;
A
#
# COMPACT_ATOMS: atom_id res chain seq x y z
N LEU A 1 -29.76 28.01 28.66
CA LEU A 1 -28.89 27.42 27.61
C LEU A 1 -28.54 26.00 28.07
N THR A 2 -29.12 24.98 27.44
CA THR A 2 -28.95 23.56 27.83
C THR A 2 -27.68 22.98 27.18
N PRO A 3 -26.75 22.35 27.92
CA PRO A 3 -25.45 21.92 27.39
C PRO A 3 -25.46 20.69 26.46
N GLY A 4 -26.63 20.15 26.09
CA GLY A 4 -26.74 18.82 25.49
C GLY A 4 -26.61 18.72 23.96
N THR A 5 -26.76 19.82 23.22
CA THR A 5 -26.98 19.77 21.77
C THR A 5 -25.68 19.68 20.94
N HIS A 6 -24.53 20.11 21.48
CA HIS A 6 -23.28 20.21 20.72
C HIS A 6 -22.65 18.85 20.39
N ASN A 7 -22.82 17.83 21.23
CA ASN A 7 -22.13 16.54 21.06
C ASN A 7 -22.75 15.66 19.96
N SER A 8 -24.08 15.74 19.77
CA SER A 8 -24.81 14.99 18.73
C SER A 8 -24.37 15.41 17.33
N ALA A 9 -24.38 16.72 17.06
CA ALA A 9 -23.98 17.26 15.76
C ALA A 9 -22.53 16.90 15.38
N HIS A 10 -21.61 16.92 16.35
CA HIS A 10 -20.23 16.47 16.10
C HIS A 10 -20.12 14.97 15.82
N SER A 11 -20.91 14.14 16.49
CA SER A 11 -20.95 12.70 16.22
C SER A 11 -21.54 12.38 14.84
N GLU A 12 -22.62 13.07 14.46
CA GLU A 12 -23.26 12.95 13.15
C GLU A 12 -22.31 13.38 12.03
N ALA A 13 -21.61 14.50 12.21
CA ALA A 13 -20.60 14.97 11.27
C ALA A 13 -19.48 13.93 11.05
N ARG A 14 -18.98 13.31 12.14
CA ARG A 14 -17.97 12.25 12.06
C ARG A 14 -18.50 11.00 11.35
N GLN A 15 -19.75 10.62 11.62
CA GLN A 15 -20.37 9.48 10.96
C GLN A 15 -20.55 9.72 9.46
N ASN A 16 -21.06 10.88 9.07
CA ASN A 16 -21.23 11.26 7.67
C ASN A 16 -19.88 11.29 6.94
N ASP A 17 -18.85 11.89 7.55
CA ASP A 17 -17.50 11.92 6.99
C ASP A 17 -16.93 10.49 6.79
N ASN A 18 -17.06 9.62 7.79
CA ASN A 18 -16.63 8.22 7.70
C ASN A 18 -17.35 7.47 6.57
N GLN A 19 -18.67 7.66 6.44
CA GLN A 19 -19.47 7.05 5.36
C GLN A 19 -19.01 7.53 3.99
N ARG A 20 -18.77 8.84 3.83
CA ARG A 20 -18.29 9.41 2.55
C ARG A 20 -16.87 8.96 2.22
N LYS A 21 -15.98 8.86 3.21
CA LYS A 21 -14.63 8.29 3.03
C LYS A 21 -14.68 6.82 2.60
N ALA A 22 -15.54 6.01 3.20
CA ALA A 22 -15.72 4.61 2.83
C ALA A 22 -16.26 4.47 1.40
N TYR A 23 -17.29 5.24 1.03
CA TYR A 23 -17.84 5.29 -0.32
C TYR A 23 -16.77 5.69 -1.35
N ASN A 24 -16.06 6.79 -1.10
CA ASN A 24 -15.02 7.28 -2.02
C ASN A 24 -13.91 6.25 -2.22
N ARG A 25 -13.50 5.57 -1.14
CA ARG A 25 -12.53 4.48 -1.21
C ARG A 25 -13.01 3.35 -2.12
N GLN A 26 -14.21 2.82 -1.85
CA GLN A 26 -14.78 1.71 -2.64
C GLN A 26 -14.95 2.09 -4.12
N TYR A 27 -15.45 3.30 -4.40
CA TYR A 27 -15.62 3.79 -5.76
C TYR A 27 -14.29 3.89 -6.51
N VAL A 28 -13.26 4.47 -5.88
CA VAL A 28 -11.93 4.60 -6.49
C VAL A 28 -11.29 3.23 -6.68
N ASP A 29 -11.37 2.33 -5.69
CA ASP A 29 -10.80 1.00 -5.77
C ASP A 29 -11.46 0.17 -6.89
N ALA A 30 -12.80 0.20 -6.98
CA ALA A 30 -13.53 -0.47 -8.06
C ALA A 30 -13.20 0.13 -9.44
N ARG A 31 -13.20 1.47 -9.56
CA ARG A 31 -12.92 2.16 -10.82
C ARG A 31 -11.50 1.93 -11.32
N ARG A 32 -10.51 1.87 -10.41
CA ARG A 32 -9.10 1.64 -10.74
C ARG A 32 -8.70 0.16 -10.78
N ARG A 33 -9.63 -0.75 -10.46
CA ARG A 33 -9.38 -2.18 -10.32
C ARG A 33 -8.22 -2.44 -9.35
N THR A 34 -8.22 -1.75 -8.20
CA THR A 34 -7.20 -1.91 -7.17
C THR A 34 -7.24 -3.35 -6.64
N SER A 35 -6.15 -4.09 -6.84
CA SER A 35 -5.98 -5.42 -6.25
C SER A 35 -5.24 -5.32 -4.93
N HIS A 36 -5.61 -6.18 -3.97
CA HIS A 36 -4.84 -6.30 -2.74
C HIS A 36 -3.49 -6.99 -3.03
N ASN A 37 -2.48 -6.56 -2.29
CA ASN A 37 -1.15 -7.15 -2.30
C ASN A 37 -1.20 -8.55 -1.66
N GLN A 38 -0.55 -9.55 -2.29
CA GLN A 38 -0.49 -10.94 -1.80
C GLN A 38 0.85 -11.33 -1.17
N LEU A 39 1.81 -10.39 -1.12
CA LEU A 39 3.16 -10.59 -0.61
C LEU A 39 3.16 -10.84 0.89
N ARG A 40 4.00 -11.78 1.32
CA ARG A 40 4.12 -12.20 2.72
C ARG A 40 5.56 -12.06 3.22
N VAL A 41 5.70 -11.85 4.52
CA VAL A 41 7.03 -11.88 5.17
C VAL A 41 7.68 -13.25 4.93
N GLY A 42 8.96 -13.24 4.56
CA GLY A 42 9.73 -14.43 4.19
C GLY A 42 9.70 -14.78 2.69
N GLN A 43 8.82 -14.17 1.90
CA GLN A 43 8.75 -14.40 0.46
C GLN A 43 9.94 -13.75 -0.27
N GLN A 44 10.44 -14.41 -1.32
CA GLN A 44 11.44 -13.84 -2.23
C GLN A 44 10.76 -13.04 -3.33
N VAL A 45 11.28 -11.85 -3.61
CA VAL A 45 10.70 -10.92 -4.58
C VAL A 45 11.77 -10.21 -5.39
N PHE A 46 11.50 -9.95 -6.67
CA PHE A 46 12.31 -9.04 -7.48
C PHE A 46 11.85 -7.60 -7.29
N SER A 47 12.79 -6.68 -7.08
CA SER A 47 12.49 -5.24 -7.04
C SER A 47 12.59 -4.63 -8.43
N LYS A 48 11.59 -3.83 -8.83
CA LYS A 48 11.69 -2.92 -9.97
C LYS A 48 12.86 -1.96 -9.74
N ARG A 49 13.66 -1.75 -10.79
CA ARG A 49 14.76 -0.79 -10.81
C ARG A 49 14.45 0.35 -11.76
N ASP A 50 15.15 1.47 -11.56
CA ASP A 50 15.07 2.58 -12.48
C ASP A 50 15.64 2.17 -13.84
N LYS A 51 14.90 2.48 -14.91
CA LYS A 51 15.31 2.13 -16.27
C LYS A 51 16.55 2.93 -16.65
N THR A 52 17.67 2.24 -16.81
CA THR A 52 18.92 2.85 -17.28
C THR A 52 19.02 2.90 -18.80
N ASN A 53 18.52 1.87 -19.49
CA ASN A 53 18.48 1.82 -20.96
C ASN A 53 17.35 0.90 -21.45
N LYS A 54 17.11 0.88 -22.77
CA LYS A 54 16.01 0.11 -23.38
C LYS A 54 16.16 -1.41 -23.28
N PHE A 55 17.40 -1.91 -23.25
CA PHE A 55 17.71 -3.34 -23.29
C PHE A 55 17.96 -3.94 -21.90
N SER A 56 17.99 -3.12 -20.86
CA SER A 56 18.26 -3.56 -19.50
C SER A 56 16.96 -4.08 -18.86
N SER A 57 17.05 -5.19 -18.12
CA SER A 57 15.89 -5.74 -17.38
C SER A 57 15.23 -4.66 -16.53
N CYS A 58 13.90 -4.69 -16.39
CA CYS A 58 13.17 -3.75 -15.53
C CYS A 58 13.32 -4.08 -14.03
N TYR A 59 13.89 -5.24 -13.72
CA TYR A 59 14.03 -5.75 -12.36
C TYR A 59 15.50 -5.94 -11.99
N ASP A 60 15.78 -5.84 -10.70
CA ASP A 60 17.01 -6.37 -10.12
C ASP A 60 16.98 -7.90 -10.22
N SER A 61 18.04 -8.49 -10.77
CA SER A 61 18.15 -9.94 -11.01
C SER A 61 18.31 -10.74 -9.73
N HIS A 62 18.64 -10.11 -8.61
CA HIS A 62 18.84 -10.81 -7.34
C HIS A 62 17.63 -10.53 -6.43
N PRO A 63 16.95 -11.59 -5.95
CA PRO A 63 15.75 -11.43 -5.15
C PRO A 63 16.06 -10.84 -3.78
N TYR A 64 15.10 -10.09 -3.24
CA TYR A 64 15.07 -9.64 -1.85
C TYR A 64 14.13 -10.54 -1.06
N THR A 65 14.36 -10.65 0.24
CA THR A 65 13.43 -11.32 1.16
C THR A 65 12.54 -10.27 1.82
N VAL A 66 11.23 -10.43 1.74
CA VAL A 66 10.27 -9.53 2.41
C VAL A 66 10.42 -9.67 3.93
N THR A 67 10.70 -8.58 4.62
CA THR A 67 10.87 -8.53 6.07
C THR A 67 9.67 -7.91 6.78
N LYS A 68 8.92 -7.02 6.10
CA LYS A 68 7.73 -6.38 6.66
C LYS A 68 6.71 -6.05 5.58
N VAL A 69 5.43 -6.24 5.91
CA VAL A 69 4.29 -5.86 5.07
C VAL A 69 3.39 -4.92 5.88
N SER A 70 3.14 -3.71 5.37
CA SER A 70 2.28 -2.70 6.00
C SER A 70 1.33 -2.11 4.96
N GLY A 71 0.18 -2.76 4.76
CA GLY A 71 -0.75 -2.39 3.70
C GLY A 71 -0.12 -2.58 2.31
N SER A 72 0.01 -1.50 1.55
CA SER A 72 0.71 -1.50 0.27
C SER A 72 2.21 -1.29 0.39
N GLN A 73 2.73 -0.90 1.56
CA GLN A 73 4.16 -0.66 1.76
C GLN A 73 4.86 -1.95 2.16
N ILE A 74 5.93 -2.28 1.44
CA ILE A 74 6.73 -3.49 1.63
C ILE A 74 8.16 -3.07 1.97
N THR A 75 8.72 -3.71 2.99
CA THR A 75 10.15 -3.66 3.29
C THR A 75 10.75 -5.01 2.94
N ALA A 76 11.80 -5.00 2.13
CA ALA A 76 12.51 -6.20 1.71
C ALA A 76 14.02 -5.99 1.90
N SER A 77 14.74 -7.06 2.24
CA SER A 77 16.15 -7.02 2.59
C SER A 77 16.94 -8.06 1.80
N ARG A 78 18.17 -7.69 1.43
CA ARG A 78 19.16 -8.56 0.79
C ARG A 78 20.54 -8.11 1.24
N ASP A 79 21.38 -9.04 1.73
CA ASP A 79 22.79 -8.79 2.10
C ASP A 79 23.01 -7.55 3.00
N GLY A 80 22.12 -7.35 3.98
CA GLY A 80 22.18 -6.20 4.90
C GLY A 80 21.63 -4.88 4.33
N VAL A 81 21.25 -4.83 3.05
CA VAL A 81 20.59 -3.69 2.42
C VAL A 81 19.07 -3.87 2.50
N SER A 82 18.38 -2.88 3.08
CA SER A 82 16.93 -2.85 3.18
C SER A 82 16.34 -1.78 2.29
N ILE A 83 15.31 -2.14 1.53
CA ILE A 83 14.56 -1.24 0.66
C ILE A 83 13.09 -1.21 1.09
N CYS A 84 12.47 -0.04 0.99
CA CYS A 84 11.07 0.15 1.32
C CYS A 84 10.34 0.82 0.16
N ARG A 85 9.37 0.11 -0.45
CA ARG A 85 8.58 0.58 -1.60
C ARG A 85 7.15 0.06 -1.56
N ASN A 86 6.30 0.56 -2.45
CA ASN A 86 4.95 0.01 -2.61
C ASN A 86 5.01 -1.40 -3.23
N ALA A 87 4.03 -2.25 -2.93
CA ALA A 87 3.93 -3.62 -3.40
C ALA A 87 3.99 -3.73 -4.93
N SER A 88 3.50 -2.72 -5.65
CA SER A 88 3.59 -2.63 -7.12
C SER A 88 5.03 -2.56 -7.67
N PHE A 89 6.02 -2.29 -6.82
CA PHE A 89 7.44 -2.31 -7.18
C PHE A 89 8.09 -3.67 -6.99
N PHE A 90 7.34 -4.65 -6.49
CA PHE A 90 7.82 -6.00 -6.28
C PHE A 90 7.02 -6.96 -7.15
N GLU A 91 7.70 -7.95 -7.71
CA GLU A 91 7.08 -9.11 -8.34
C GLU A 91 7.62 -10.37 -7.65
N ASP A 92 6.87 -11.45 -7.74
CA ASP A 92 7.31 -12.76 -7.22
C ASP A 92 8.58 -13.22 -7.95
N ALA A 93 9.50 -13.83 -7.20
CA ALA A 93 10.81 -14.25 -7.72
C ALA A 93 10.78 -15.57 -8.49
#